data_AF-A0A660VQI9-F1
#
_entry.id   AF-A0A660VQI9-F1
#
_cell.length_a   1.000
_cell.length_b   1.000
_cell.length_c   1.000
_cell.angle_alpha   90.00
_cell.angle_beta   90.00
_cell.angle_gamma   90.00
#
_symmetry.space_group_name_H-M   'P 1'
#
loop_
_entity.id
_entity.type
_entity.pdbx_description
1 polymer ?
#
loop_
_entity_poly.entity_id
_entity_poly.type
_entity_poly.pdbx_seq_one_letter_code
_entity_poly.pdbx_strand_id
1 'polypeptide(L)'
;MPRLNHQKRLEIALAILRGEDVAKICAKYGVHQNTVYKIKQEALTALRRGLGGRNSEIARLERENARLKQLVADQALAISLFKKLQSRNGERR
;
A
#
# COMPACT_ATOMS: atom_id res chain seq x y z
N MET A 1 -30.12 4.88 -1.10
CA MET A 1 -29.14 5.70 -1.86
C MET A 1 -28.50 4.82 -2.93
N PRO A 2 -28.70 5.09 -4.23
CA PRO A 2 -28.12 4.27 -5.29
C PRO A 2 -26.59 4.25 -5.16
N ARG A 3 -25.98 3.07 -5.33
CA ARG A 3 -24.52 2.93 -5.33
C ARG A 3 -23.96 3.74 -6.50
N LEU A 4 -23.12 4.72 -6.20
CA LEU A 4 -22.39 5.48 -7.21
C LEU A 4 -21.47 4.52 -7.98
N ASN A 5 -21.59 4.48 -9.30
CA ASN A 5 -20.70 3.65 -10.12
C ASN A 5 -19.27 4.22 -10.10
N HIS A 6 -18.27 3.38 -10.42
CA HIS A 6 -16.86 3.77 -10.35
C HIS A 6 -16.51 4.94 -11.27
N GLN A 7 -17.11 4.98 -12.47
CA GLN A 7 -16.92 6.06 -13.46
C GLN A 7 -17.36 7.43 -12.91
N LYS A 8 -18.59 7.53 -12.38
CA LYS A 8 -19.12 8.77 -11.78
C LYS A 8 -18.30 9.21 -10.58
N ARG A 9 -17.82 8.26 -9.76
CA ARG A 9 -16.94 8.58 -8.63
C ARG A 9 -15.62 9.20 -9.08
N LEU A 10 -15.04 8.70 -10.16
CA LEU A 10 -13.83 9.26 -10.76
C LEU A 10 -14.08 10.66 -11.34
N GLU A 11 -15.17 10.85 -12.08
CA GLU A 11 -15.53 12.16 -12.63
C GLU A 11 -15.74 13.22 -11.54
N ILE A 12 -16.44 12.87 -10.46
CA ILE A 12 -16.61 13.74 -9.29
C ILE A 12 -15.25 14.06 -8.65
N ALA A 13 -14.38 13.06 -8.48
CA ALA A 13 -13.04 13.28 -7.94
C ALA A 13 -12.23 14.27 -8.79
N LEU A 14 -12.29 14.15 -10.13
CA LEU A 14 -11.62 15.06 -11.05
C LEU A 14 -12.20 16.48 -10.99
N ALA A 15 -13.52 16.63 -10.93
CA ALA A 15 -14.18 17.93 -10.77
C ALA A 15 -13.74 18.64 -9.49
N ILE A 16 -13.68 17.90 -8.36
CA ILE A 16 -13.19 18.43 -7.08
C ILE A 16 -11.75 18.93 -7.21
N LEU A 17 -10.87 18.16 -7.86
CA LEU A 17 -9.45 18.49 -8.00
C LEU A 17 -9.21 19.68 -8.95
N ARG A 18 -10.10 19.90 -9.91
CA ARG A 18 -10.12 21.10 -10.76
C ARG A 18 -10.61 22.35 -10.03
N GLY A 19 -11.09 22.21 -8.80
CA GLY A 19 -11.61 23.33 -8.00
C GLY A 19 -13.05 23.71 -8.33
N GLU A 20 -13.83 22.81 -8.95
CA GLU A 20 -15.25 23.07 -9.18
C GLU A 20 -16.02 23.22 -7.85
N ASP A 21 -17.00 24.12 -7.84
CA ASP A 21 -17.81 24.40 -6.66
C ASP A 21 -18.64 23.18 -6.22
N VAL A 22 -18.68 22.93 -4.91
CA VAL A 22 -19.33 21.73 -4.34
C VAL A 22 -20.84 21.71 -4.64
N ALA A 23 -21.52 22.87 -4.63
CA ALA A 23 -22.95 22.91 -4.94
C ALA A 23 -23.21 22.57 -6.41
N LYS A 24 -22.35 23.03 -7.34
CA LYS A 24 -22.41 22.64 -8.76
C LYS A 24 -22.19 21.14 -8.96
N ILE A 25 -21.23 20.55 -8.25
CA ILE A 25 -20.96 19.11 -8.30
C ILE A 25 -22.17 18.32 -7.77
N CYS A 26 -22.72 18.72 -6.62
CA CYS A 26 -23.92 18.09 -6.05
C CYS A 26 -25.10 18.10 -7.03
N ALA A 27 -25.36 19.24 -7.68
CA ALA A 27 -26.45 19.39 -8.64
C ALA A 27 -26.22 18.55 -9.91
N LYS A 28 -25.00 18.58 -10.47
CA LYS A 28 -24.64 17.87 -11.71
C LYS A 28 -24.72 16.35 -11.55
N TYR A 29 -24.28 15.82 -10.41
CA TYR A 29 -24.16 14.39 -10.19
C TYR A 29 -25.27 13.78 -9.31
N GLY A 30 -26.19 14.60 -8.81
CA GLY A 30 -27.30 14.17 -7.95
C GLY A 30 -26.81 13.54 -6.65
N VAL A 31 -25.76 14.12 -6.04
CA VAL A 31 -25.14 13.61 -4.81
C VAL A 31 -25.26 14.61 -3.68
N HIS A 32 -25.30 14.11 -2.44
CA HIS A 32 -25.24 14.96 -1.26
C HIS A 32 -23.82 15.49 -1.03
N GLN A 33 -23.75 16.65 -0.38
CA GLN A 33 -22.49 17.31 -0.03
C GLN A 33 -21.53 16.39 0.75
N ASN A 34 -22.07 15.59 1.67
CA ASN A 34 -21.30 14.59 2.43
C ASN A 34 -20.60 13.57 1.52
N THR A 35 -21.23 13.16 0.41
CA THR A 35 -20.64 12.27 -0.59
C THR A 35 -19.47 12.94 -1.30
N VAL A 36 -19.62 14.22 -1.69
CA VAL A 36 -18.55 14.99 -2.35
C VAL A 36 -17.34 15.14 -1.45
N TYR A 37 -17.53 15.48 -0.16
CA TYR A 37 -16.42 15.59 0.79
C TYR A 37 -15.74 14.26 1.07
N LYS A 38 -16.49 13.17 1.14
CA LYS A 38 -15.91 11.82 1.28
C LYS A 38 -15.01 11.48 0.09
N ILE A 39 -15.49 11.72 -1.13
CA ILE A 39 -14.72 11.51 -2.36
C ILE A 39 -13.47 12.40 -2.39
N LYS A 40 -13.58 13.67 -1.95
CA LYS A 40 -12.43 14.59 -1.83
C LYS A 40 -11.32 14.01 -0.96
N GLN A 41 -11.67 13.50 0.23
CA GLN A 41 -10.69 12.94 1.17
C GLN A 41 -10.00 11.69 0.60
N GLU A 42 -10.77 10.79 -0.01
CA GLU A 42 -10.23 9.58 -0.64
C GLU A 42 -9.32 9.92 -1.83
N ALA A 43 -9.72 10.85 -2.69
CA ALA A 43 -8.94 11.30 -3.83
C ALA A 43 -7.61 11.94 -3.39
N LEU A 44 -7.64 12.83 -2.40
CA LEU A 44 -6.42 13.46 -1.86
C LEU A 44 -5.50 12.44 -1.19
N THR A 45 -6.06 11.44 -0.48
CA THR A 45 -5.27 10.35 0.13
C THR A 45 -4.59 9.51 -0.95
N ALA A 46 -5.31 9.14 -2.00
CA ALA A 46 -4.77 8.40 -3.13
C ALA A 46 -3.69 9.20 -3.87
N LEU A 47 -3.92 10.50 -4.10
CA LEU A 47 -2.93 11.39 -4.70
C LEU A 47 -1.68 11.53 -3.84
N ARG A 48 -1.81 11.77 -2.53
CA ARG A 48 -0.66 11.83 -1.62
C ARG A 48 0.14 10.53 -1.61
N ARG A 49 -0.53 9.38 -1.64
CA ARG A 49 0.14 8.07 -1.79
C ARG A 49 0.84 7.92 -3.14
N GLY A 50 0.25 8.44 -4.21
CA GLY A 50 0.87 8.47 -5.54
C GLY A 50 2.09 9.38 -5.61
N LEU A 51 1.97 10.61 -5.11
CA LEU A 51 3.00 11.65 -5.11
C LEU A 51 4.13 11.38 -4.11
N GLY A 52 3.80 10.83 -2.93
CA GLY A 52 4.79 10.32 -1.96
C GLY A 52 5.53 9.07 -2.44
N GLY A 53 5.22 8.61 -3.66
CA GLY A 53 5.89 7.53 -4.35
C GLY A 53 5.49 6.18 -3.79
N ARG A 54 4.57 5.47 -4.44
CA ARG A 54 4.50 4.00 -4.32
C ARG A 54 5.89 3.36 -4.49
N ASN A 55 6.75 3.98 -5.29
CA ASN A 55 8.13 3.55 -5.50
C ASN A 55 8.98 3.61 -4.23
N SER A 56 8.73 4.54 -3.28
CA SER A 56 9.54 4.65 -2.06
C SER A 56 9.21 3.52 -1.08
N GLU A 57 7.93 3.21 -0.90
CA GLU A 57 7.49 2.11 -0.03
C GLU A 57 7.77 0.75 -0.67
N ILE A 58 7.54 0.58 -1.98
CA ILE A 58 7.89 -0.66 -2.69
C ILE A 58 9.40 -0.89 -2.63
N ALA A 59 10.23 0.12 -2.95
CA ALA A 59 11.69 -0.03 -2.86
C ALA A 59 12.18 -0.22 -1.42
N ARG A 60 11.47 0.31 -0.42
CA ARG A 60 11.77 0.02 1.00
C ARG A 60 11.46 -1.44 1.33
N LEU A 61 10.28 -1.93 0.94
CA LEU A 61 9.84 -3.30 1.18
C LEU A 61 10.71 -4.31 0.43
N GLU A 62 11.11 -4.03 -0.81
CA GLU A 62 12.02 -4.86 -1.59
C GLU A 62 13.40 -4.96 -0.93
N ARG A 63 13.96 -3.82 -0.47
CA ARG A 63 15.22 -3.80 0.28
C ARG A 63 15.12 -4.60 1.58
N GLU A 64 14.04 -4.43 2.33
CA GLU A 64 13.83 -5.17 3.58
C GLU A 64 13.65 -6.67 3.32
N ASN A 65 12.92 -7.04 2.26
CA ASN A 65 12.74 -8.43 1.86
C ASN A 65 14.08 -9.09 1.48
N ALA A 66 14.92 -8.40 0.72
CA ALA A 66 16.27 -8.87 0.39
C ALA A 66 17.12 -9.08 1.65
N ARG A 67 17.09 -8.12 2.58
CA ARG A 67 17.79 -8.22 3.87
C ARG A 67 17.31 -9.42 4.71
N LEU A 68 16.00 -9.61 4.80
CA LEU A 68 15.40 -10.71 5.56
C LEU A 68 15.75 -12.09 4.93
N LYS A 69 15.74 -12.19 3.60
CA LYS A 69 16.17 -13.42 2.90
C LYS A 69 17.62 -13.78 3.22
N GLN A 70 18.52 -12.80 3.22
CA GLN A 70 19.92 -13.02 3.58
C GLN A 70 20.05 -13.51 5.03
N LEU A 71 19.38 -12.84 5.97
CA LEU A 71 19.41 -13.23 7.38
C LEU A 71 18.92 -14.67 7.60
N VAL A 72 17.84 -15.06 6.92
CA VAL A 72 17.30 -16.43 6.98
C VAL A 72 18.29 -17.44 6.41
N ALA A 73 18.96 -17.13 5.29
CA ALA A 73 19.97 -18.00 4.71
C ALA A 73 21.18 -18.19 5.66
N ASP A 74 21.67 -17.11 6.26
CA ASP A 74 22.78 -17.15 7.22
C ASP A 74 22.42 -17.98 8.45
N GLN A 75 21.21 -17.82 8.98
CA GLN A 75 20.70 -18.63 10.09
C GLN A 75 20.57 -20.10 9.72
N ALA A 76 20.06 -20.42 8.53
CA ALA A 76 19.93 -21.80 8.05
C ALA A 76 21.30 -22.49 7.94
N LEU A 77 22.32 -21.77 7.44
CA LEU A 77 23.70 -22.26 7.38
C LEU A 77 24.27 -22.50 8.78
N ALA A 78 24.09 -21.56 9.71
CA ALA A 78 24.55 -21.70 11.09
C ALA A 78 23.92 -22.92 11.78
N ILE A 79 22.61 -23.12 11.61
CA ILE A 79 21.89 -24.29 12.15
C ILE A 79 22.44 -25.59 11.54
N SER A 80 22.67 -25.62 10.23
CA SER A 80 23.21 -26.80 9.54
C SER A 80 24.60 -27.18 10.05
N LEU A 81 25.50 -26.20 10.16
CA LEU A 81 26.85 -26.39 10.69
C LEU A 81 26.83 -26.85 12.14
N PHE A 82 26.00 -26.21 12.98
CA PHE A 82 25.85 -26.58 14.38
C PHE A 82 25.40 -28.03 14.54
N LYS A 83 24.41 -28.48 13.77
CA LYS A 83 23.95 -29.88 13.77
C LYS A 83 25.06 -30.86 13.35
N LYS A 84 25.81 -30.53 12.30
CA LYS A 84 26.96 -31.37 11.85
C LYS A 84 28.07 -31.47 12.90
N LEU A 85 28.34 -30.39 13.62
CA LEU A 85 29.32 -30.41 14.71
C LEU A 85 28.84 -31.25 15.89
N GLN A 86 27.56 -31.15 16.25
CA GLN A 86 26.98 -31.98 17.30
C GLN A 86 27.02 -33.47 16.95
N SER A 87 26.67 -33.87 15.73
CA SER A 87 26.73 -35.27 15.30
C SER A 87 28.17 -35.81 15.34
N ARG A 88 29.14 -35.04 14.83
CA ARG A 88 30.56 -35.42 14.83
C ARG A 88 31.15 -35.54 16.24
N ASN A 89 30.67 -34.75 17.19
CA ASN A 89 31.09 -34.84 18.59
C ASN A 89 30.43 -36.02 19.33
N GLY A 90 29.23 -36.45 18.91
CA GLY A 90 28.58 -37.65 19.42
C GLY A 90 29.23 -38.96 18.94
N GLU A 91 29.73 -38.99 17.70
CA GLU A 91 30.43 -40.15 17.11
C GLU A 91 31.84 -40.38 17.67
N ARG A 92 32.43 -39.37 18.33
CA ARG A 92 33.78 -39.42 18.92
C ARG A 92 33.79 -39.83 20.40
N ARG A 93 32.62 -40.10 20.99
CA ARG A 93 32.45 -40.48 22.39
C ARG A 93 32.14 -41.95 22.54
#